data_AF-A0A254SNK4-F1
#
_entry.id   AF-A0A254SNK4-F1
#
_cell.length_a   1.000
_cell.length_b   1.000
_cell.length_c   1.000
_cell.angle_alpha   90.00
_cell.angle_beta   90.00
_cell.angle_gamma   90.00
#
_symmetry.space_group_name_H-M   'P 1'
#
loop_
_entity.id
_entity.type
_entity.pdbx_description
1 polymer ?
#
loop_
_entity_poly.entity_id
_entity_poly.type
_entity_poly.pdbx_seq_one_letter_code
_entity_poly.pdbx_strand_id
1 'polypeptide(L)'
;MIMNKKKLLAFLVSSAFLFVGCNEDDPISPNNNETEISSSSEEDDCDSDECEVKSSSSKTEDKKSSDSKDDDKKSSDSKDNKSSDSKSESNSSSSTKDEAKSSSSADAPKSSSSVDVPAGAHAAKLADLEKNYELKIFDQTVYLSTGSKQGLVALRIQDELWLVTYTDFANGEVKFVDGNVGKQYAETDGVKKILEQLKAKDGFTLSFIVDKDNVVKYAVNGSKEYSEAVKASVAVTKGKISKAADIQNKIFECTDGDTTRTFTFFDNSYIVENAAGGKVAYWIGGHYDIQRSTLLMRPAYYNKPVYSMYAYSVGSDNTISSSNGETTTTMNCKVEASEYEYEKASDFVGEWQAQKDGVEWKFTLKADGTYELLAFEGNNNVGSNVERKSGSWEIYGYQLMMHNKGCLHPDKCTSSIHGQLQTGPIDKATNKISGFSFIHSDPDTPKIPTSFDAPQYE
;
A
#
# COMPACT_ATOMS: atom_id res chain seq x y z
N MET A 1 20.66 -45.36 -43.98
CA MET A 1 19.65 -44.40 -44.48
C MET A 1 18.35 -44.66 -43.73
N ILE A 2 17.75 -43.63 -43.13
CA ILE A 2 16.38 -43.59 -42.56
C ILE A 2 16.11 -44.44 -41.29
N MET A 3 15.79 -43.73 -40.20
CA MET A 3 15.17 -44.24 -38.96
C MET A 3 13.68 -44.56 -39.19
N ASN A 4 13.04 -45.40 -38.34
CA ASN A 4 12.02 -44.88 -37.41
C ASN A 4 11.40 -45.87 -36.38
N LYS A 5 10.81 -45.26 -35.34
CA LYS A 5 9.69 -45.74 -34.50
C LYS A 5 9.90 -47.00 -33.64
N LYS A 6 10.45 -46.80 -32.44
CA LYS A 6 9.89 -47.41 -31.22
C LYS A 6 9.06 -46.35 -30.48
N LYS A 7 7.78 -46.64 -30.23
CA LYS A 7 6.96 -45.89 -29.27
C LYS A 7 7.48 -46.20 -27.87
N LEU A 8 7.68 -45.20 -27.03
CA LEU A 8 7.71 -45.37 -25.58
C LEU A 8 6.52 -44.61 -25.00
N LEU A 9 5.66 -45.30 -24.23
CA LEU A 9 4.69 -44.63 -23.37
C LEU A 9 5.47 -43.97 -22.23
N ALA A 10 5.29 -42.67 -22.04
CA ALA A 10 5.62 -42.03 -20.77
C ALA A 10 4.40 -42.13 -19.86
N PHE A 11 4.52 -42.88 -18.77
CA PHE A 11 3.52 -42.89 -17.70
C PHE A 11 3.59 -41.55 -16.96
N LEU A 12 2.46 -40.85 -16.86
CA LEU A 12 2.30 -39.74 -15.93
C LEU A 12 2.24 -40.30 -14.51
N VAL A 13 3.27 -40.02 -13.71
CA VAL A 13 3.24 -40.25 -12.26
C VAL A 13 2.74 -38.97 -11.60
N SER A 14 1.46 -38.93 -11.25
CA SER A 14 0.94 -37.96 -10.29
C SER A 14 1.38 -38.39 -8.88
N SER A 15 2.51 -37.87 -8.41
CA SER A 15 2.91 -37.98 -7.00
C SER A 15 2.22 -36.89 -6.20
N ALA A 16 1.08 -37.20 -5.59
CA ALA A 16 0.49 -36.41 -4.52
C ALA A 16 0.75 -37.13 -3.20
N PHE A 17 1.58 -36.58 -2.30
CA PHE A 17 1.70 -37.08 -0.93
C PHE A 17 2.21 -36.05 0.08
N LEU A 18 1.45 -35.96 1.19
CA LEU A 18 1.90 -35.91 2.58
C LEU A 18 2.85 -34.77 3.00
N PHE A 19 2.24 -33.73 3.56
CA PHE A 19 2.78 -33.14 4.79
C PHE A 19 2.50 -34.11 5.96
N VAL A 20 3.44 -34.21 6.90
CA VAL A 20 3.25 -34.98 8.14
C VAL A 20 3.05 -33.99 9.27
N GLY A 21 1.79 -33.64 9.54
CA GLY A 21 1.38 -33.04 10.80
C GLY A 21 1.00 -34.15 11.78
N CYS A 22 1.81 -34.35 12.83
CA CYS A 22 1.40 -35.18 13.97
C CYS A 22 0.79 -34.28 15.05
N ASN A 23 -0.54 -34.40 15.22
CA ASN A 23 -1.35 -34.47 16.46
C ASN A 23 -0.77 -33.91 17.79
N GLU A 24 -1.55 -33.31 18.69
CA GLU A 24 -3.01 -33.00 18.75
C GLU A 24 -3.26 -31.99 19.90
N ASP A 25 -4.54 -31.63 20.11
CA ASP A 25 -5.14 -30.96 21.30
C ASP A 25 -5.02 -29.43 21.48
N ASP A 26 -6.18 -28.79 21.29
CA ASP A 26 -6.70 -27.49 21.77
C ASP A 26 -5.91 -26.16 21.61
N PRO A 27 -6.62 -25.04 21.29
CA PRO A 27 -6.00 -23.72 21.18
C PRO A 27 -5.69 -23.11 22.56
N ILE A 28 -4.57 -23.54 23.16
CA ILE A 28 -4.00 -22.89 24.34
C ILE A 28 -3.42 -21.52 23.92
N SER A 29 -4.08 -20.45 24.34
CA SER A 29 -3.50 -19.10 24.36
C SER A 29 -2.18 -19.10 25.14
N PRO A 30 -1.11 -18.44 24.67
CA PRO A 30 0.12 -18.34 25.42
C PRO A 30 -0.06 -17.42 26.64
N ASN A 31 -0.35 -18.02 27.79
CA ASN A 31 -0.27 -17.36 29.09
C ASN A 31 1.18 -17.04 29.44
N ASN A 32 1.46 -15.77 29.74
CA ASN A 32 2.47 -15.40 30.72
C ASN A 32 1.73 -14.71 31.89
N ASN A 33 1.72 -15.36 33.06
CA ASN A 33 1.38 -14.70 34.33
C ASN A 33 2.44 -13.61 34.62
N GLU A 34 2.23 -12.57 35.42
CA GLU A 34 1.28 -12.31 36.52
C GLU A 34 0.69 -10.89 36.31
N THR A 35 -0.52 -10.53 36.77
CA THR A 35 -0.86 -10.27 38.18
C THR A 35 -2.39 -10.23 38.38
N GLU A 36 -2.80 -10.41 39.63
CA GLU A 36 -4.12 -10.75 40.17
C GLU A 36 -5.40 -10.04 39.66
N ILE A 37 -6.50 -10.80 39.81
CA ILE A 37 -7.89 -10.44 39.52
C ILE A 37 -8.46 -9.60 40.68
N SER A 38 -9.27 -8.59 40.37
CA SER A 38 -10.42 -8.26 41.21
C SER A 38 -11.61 -7.83 40.36
N SER A 39 -12.81 -8.14 40.85
CA SER A 39 -14.07 -8.12 40.10
C SER A 39 -15.06 -7.15 40.73
N SER A 40 -15.71 -6.33 39.90
CA SER A 40 -17.07 -5.86 40.18
C SER A 40 -17.84 -5.60 38.89
N SER A 41 -18.94 -6.32 38.73
CA SER A 41 -20.05 -6.03 37.82
C SER A 41 -20.71 -4.69 38.13
N GLU A 42 -21.28 -4.03 37.12
CA GLU A 42 -22.59 -3.38 37.24
C GLU A 42 -23.24 -3.17 35.86
N GLU A 43 -24.55 -2.89 35.88
CA GLU A 43 -25.52 -3.14 34.81
C GLU A 43 -25.58 -2.02 33.73
N ASP A 44 -26.32 -2.31 32.66
CA ASP A 44 -27.16 -1.45 31.81
C ASP A 44 -26.99 0.09 31.85
N ASP A 45 -26.90 0.69 30.65
CA ASP A 45 -28.07 1.44 30.15
C ASP A 45 -28.05 1.56 28.61
N CYS A 46 -29.24 1.44 28.02
CA CYS A 46 -29.47 1.76 26.60
C CYS A 46 -29.98 3.20 26.52
N ASP A 47 -29.50 3.98 25.55
CA ASP A 47 -30.28 5.11 25.05
C ASP A 47 -30.21 5.17 23.53
N SER A 48 -31.35 5.45 22.91
CA SER A 48 -31.51 5.49 21.46
C SER A 48 -31.31 6.91 20.92
N ASP A 49 -30.90 7.04 19.65
CA ASP A 49 -31.83 7.54 18.64
C ASP A 49 -31.24 7.57 17.22
N GLU A 50 -32.15 7.30 16.30
CA GLU A 50 -32.20 7.47 14.84
C GLU A 50 -31.02 8.13 14.09
N CYS A 51 -30.57 7.43 13.03
CA CYS A 51 -30.52 8.02 11.69
C CYS A 51 -30.70 6.94 10.61
N GLU A 52 -31.85 6.96 9.92
CA GLU A 52 -32.15 6.01 8.85
C GLU A 52 -31.29 6.23 7.60
N VAL A 53 -30.83 5.12 7.00
CA VAL A 53 -30.24 5.13 5.66
C VAL A 53 -31.35 5.30 4.62
N LYS A 54 -31.33 6.41 3.86
CA LYS A 54 -32.16 6.58 2.66
C LYS A 54 -31.32 6.88 1.42
N SER A 55 -31.13 5.85 0.60
CA SER A 55 -30.63 5.96 -0.76
C SER A 55 -31.58 6.80 -1.62
N SER A 56 -31.05 7.70 -2.45
CA SER A 56 -31.79 8.24 -3.58
C SER A 56 -30.89 8.42 -4.79
N SER A 57 -31.10 7.57 -5.80
CA SER A 57 -30.58 7.75 -7.14
C SER A 57 -31.48 8.72 -7.93
N SER A 58 -30.89 9.61 -8.72
CA SER A 58 -31.62 10.35 -9.75
C SER A 58 -30.77 10.45 -11.01
N LYS A 59 -31.28 9.82 -12.09
CA LYS A 59 -30.70 9.96 -13.42
C LYS A 59 -31.16 11.26 -14.07
N THR A 60 -30.31 11.74 -14.96
CA THR A 60 -30.57 12.74 -16.00
C THR A 60 -31.88 12.53 -16.76
N GLU A 61 -32.60 13.62 -17.03
CA GLU A 61 -32.72 14.23 -18.36
C GLU A 61 -33.55 15.53 -18.25
N ASP A 62 -33.08 16.65 -18.82
CA ASP A 62 -33.87 17.36 -19.83
C ASP A 62 -33.06 18.41 -20.64
N LYS A 63 -33.66 18.90 -21.74
CA LYS A 63 -32.96 19.51 -22.88
C LYS A 63 -33.11 21.05 -23.01
N LYS A 64 -32.00 21.68 -23.45
CA LYS A 64 -31.93 22.67 -24.57
C LYS A 64 -32.68 24.02 -24.47
N SER A 65 -31.91 25.13 -24.55
CA SER A 65 -32.08 26.20 -25.57
C SER A 65 -31.15 27.43 -25.36
N SER A 66 -30.60 27.98 -26.46
CA SER A 66 -30.35 29.42 -26.79
C SER A 66 -29.71 30.39 -25.76
N ASP A 67 -28.98 31.45 -26.12
CA ASP A 67 -28.55 31.99 -27.43
C ASP A 67 -27.31 32.88 -27.22
N SER A 68 -26.66 33.31 -28.30
CA SER A 68 -25.48 34.18 -28.29
C SER A 68 -25.81 35.67 -28.20
N LYS A 69 -24.86 36.47 -27.66
CA LYS A 69 -24.52 37.83 -28.14
C LYS A 69 -23.23 38.39 -27.53
N ASP A 70 -22.48 39.09 -28.37
CA ASP A 70 -21.25 39.82 -28.05
C ASP A 70 -21.53 41.16 -27.36
N ASP A 71 -20.50 41.76 -26.73
CA ASP A 71 -20.23 43.21 -26.87
C ASP A 71 -18.76 43.56 -26.52
N ASP A 72 -18.13 44.41 -27.34
CA ASP A 72 -16.76 44.90 -27.22
C ASP A 72 -16.62 46.12 -26.27
N LYS A 73 -15.48 46.25 -25.55
CA LYS A 73 -14.49 47.38 -25.70
C LYS A 73 -13.46 47.59 -24.56
N LYS A 74 -12.18 47.44 -24.94
CA LYS A 74 -11.08 48.45 -24.98
C LYS A 74 -10.64 49.32 -23.77
N SER A 75 -9.30 49.52 -23.74
CA SER A 75 -8.50 50.70 -23.26
C SER A 75 -8.21 50.84 -21.76
N SER A 76 -7.05 51.35 -21.28
CA SER A 76 -5.83 51.90 -21.93
C SER A 76 -4.59 51.91 -21.00
N ASP A 77 -3.39 52.13 -21.57
CA ASP A 77 -2.09 52.32 -20.91
C ASP A 77 -2.00 53.46 -19.87
N SER A 78 -1.00 53.39 -18.97
CA SER A 78 0.02 54.46 -18.81
C SER A 78 1.21 54.02 -17.93
N LYS A 79 2.36 54.72 -18.08
CA LYS A 79 3.67 54.48 -17.44
C LYS A 79 4.02 55.57 -16.40
N ASP A 80 5.26 55.49 -15.91
CA ASP A 80 6.12 56.57 -15.35
C ASP A 80 6.06 56.81 -13.83
N ASN A 81 7.15 57.20 -13.12
CA ASN A 81 8.60 57.00 -13.30
C ASN A 81 9.33 57.47 -11.99
N LYS A 82 10.62 57.10 -11.80
CA LYS A 82 11.67 57.72 -10.90
C LYS A 82 11.29 58.35 -9.52
N SER A 83 11.86 57.95 -8.38
CA SER A 83 13.29 57.94 -7.93
C SER A 83 13.79 59.23 -7.23
N SER A 84 14.79 59.06 -6.33
CA SER A 84 15.66 60.05 -5.64
C SER A 84 15.15 60.75 -4.36
N ASP A 85 15.98 61.14 -3.37
CA ASP A 85 17.26 60.60 -2.82
C ASP A 85 17.63 61.37 -1.51
N SER A 86 18.67 60.91 -0.81
CA SER A 86 19.70 61.69 -0.08
C SER A 86 19.62 61.98 1.45
N LYS A 87 20.53 61.29 2.16
CA LYS A 87 21.60 61.78 3.06
C LYS A 87 21.32 62.46 4.42
N SER A 88 21.91 61.89 5.49
CA SER A 88 23.26 62.25 6.02
C SER A 88 23.54 61.53 7.36
N GLU A 89 24.72 61.53 7.98
CA GLU A 89 26.12 61.22 7.58
C GLU A 89 26.92 60.89 8.88
N SER A 90 28.17 60.41 8.75
CA SER A 90 29.17 60.16 9.82
C SER A 90 28.98 58.88 10.70
N ASN A 91 30.02 58.11 11.06
CA ASN A 91 31.44 58.14 10.64
C ASN A 91 32.12 56.76 10.84
N SER A 92 33.12 56.45 10.00
CA SER A 92 34.31 55.55 10.15
C SER A 92 34.29 54.41 11.21
N SER A 93 34.78 53.18 10.98
CA SER A 93 35.39 52.45 9.83
C SER A 93 35.59 50.96 10.28
N SER A 94 36.20 49.98 9.59
CA SER A 94 37.05 49.92 8.40
C SER A 94 37.04 48.52 7.73
N SER A 95 37.78 48.40 6.61
CA SER A 95 38.42 47.19 6.06
C SER A 95 37.58 46.02 5.47
N THR A 96 38.03 45.66 4.26
CA THR A 96 37.89 44.39 3.51
C THR A 96 36.55 44.04 2.84
N LYS A 97 36.69 43.87 1.52
CA LYS A 97 35.72 43.35 0.56
C LYS A 97 35.47 41.86 0.84
N ASP A 98 34.25 41.38 0.61
CA ASP A 98 33.91 40.72 -0.67
C ASP A 98 32.40 40.56 -0.83
N GLU A 99 31.95 40.37 -2.07
CA GLU A 99 30.54 40.38 -2.44
C GLU A 99 29.86 39.03 -2.13
N ALA A 100 28.73 39.07 -1.42
CA ALA A 100 27.78 37.96 -1.38
C ALA A 100 26.37 38.51 -1.60
N LYS A 101 25.94 38.55 -2.86
CA LYS A 101 24.64 39.10 -3.27
C LYS A 101 23.76 38.00 -3.88
N SER A 102 22.60 37.82 -3.27
CA SER A 102 21.36 37.30 -3.88
C SER A 102 21.19 35.79 -4.14
N SER A 103 20.09 35.27 -3.58
CA SER A 103 19.08 34.41 -4.22
C SER A 103 19.47 33.16 -5.04
N SER A 104 19.07 32.00 -4.51
CA SER A 104 18.48 30.89 -5.27
C SER A 104 17.47 30.21 -4.35
N SER A 105 16.18 30.23 -4.71
CA SER A 105 15.52 29.17 -5.49
C SER A 105 15.51 27.84 -4.75
N ALA A 106 14.32 27.38 -4.36
CA ALA A 106 14.11 26.05 -3.80
C ALA A 106 14.41 25.00 -4.87
N ASP A 107 15.63 24.43 -4.84
CA ASP A 107 15.94 23.21 -5.58
C ASP A 107 15.01 22.10 -5.07
N ALA A 108 14.21 21.52 -5.99
CA ALA A 108 13.56 20.25 -5.74
C ALA A 108 14.64 19.20 -5.36
N PRO A 109 14.36 18.24 -4.47
CA PRO A 109 15.36 17.27 -4.04
C PRO A 109 15.83 16.46 -5.25
N LYS A 110 17.07 16.74 -5.68
CA LYS A 110 17.79 15.92 -6.67
C LYS A 110 18.03 14.55 -6.04
N SER A 111 17.13 13.61 -6.30
CA SER A 111 17.36 12.19 -6.06
C SER A 111 18.41 11.69 -7.04
N SER A 112 19.68 11.97 -6.73
CA SER A 112 20.85 11.53 -7.48
C SER A 112 21.68 10.56 -6.63
N SER A 113 21.06 9.47 -6.18
CA SER A 113 21.80 8.25 -5.84
C SER A 113 22.32 7.65 -7.15
N SER A 114 23.52 8.04 -7.58
CA SER A 114 24.17 7.41 -8.73
C SER A 114 24.54 5.98 -8.37
N VAL A 115 23.69 5.03 -8.75
CA VAL A 115 23.96 3.59 -8.64
C VAL A 115 25.24 3.28 -9.43
N ASP A 116 26.20 2.59 -8.81
CA ASP A 116 27.47 2.20 -9.43
C ASP A 116 27.24 1.01 -10.39
N VAL A 117 26.60 1.31 -11.54
CA VAL A 117 26.30 0.34 -12.60
C VAL A 117 27.46 0.25 -13.60
N PRO A 118 27.71 -0.93 -14.20
CA PRO A 118 28.73 -1.10 -15.24
C PRO A 118 28.56 -0.12 -16.41
N ALA A 119 29.67 0.33 -17.01
CA ALA A 119 29.64 1.28 -18.10
C ALA A 119 28.80 0.78 -19.30
N GLY A 120 27.81 1.58 -19.70
CA GLY A 120 26.85 1.24 -20.76
C GLY A 120 25.64 0.41 -20.29
N ALA A 121 25.55 0.06 -19.01
CA ALA A 121 24.34 -0.47 -18.39
C ALA A 121 23.54 0.65 -17.70
N HIS A 122 22.29 0.36 -17.36
CA HIS A 122 21.47 1.18 -16.48
C HIS A 122 20.76 0.32 -15.42
N ALA A 123 20.43 0.93 -14.28
CA ALA A 123 19.56 0.30 -13.29
C ALA A 123 18.21 -0.05 -13.95
N ALA A 124 17.80 -1.31 -13.83
CA ALA A 124 16.57 -1.78 -14.46
C ALA A 124 15.35 -1.15 -13.80
N LYS A 125 14.28 -0.94 -14.57
CA LYS A 125 12.95 -0.61 -14.08
C LYS A 125 12.10 -1.88 -14.05
N LEU A 126 11.05 -1.90 -13.24
CA LEU A 126 10.09 -3.01 -13.21
C LEU A 126 9.44 -3.26 -14.60
N ALA A 127 9.39 -2.23 -15.45
CA ALA A 127 8.96 -2.31 -16.84
C ALA A 127 9.89 -3.18 -17.72
N ASP A 128 11.20 -3.18 -17.46
CA ASP A 128 12.21 -3.88 -18.28
C ASP A 128 12.26 -5.39 -17.98
N LEU A 129 11.78 -5.79 -16.80
CA LEU A 129 11.75 -7.20 -16.39
C LEU A 129 10.59 -7.96 -17.05
N GLU A 130 10.84 -9.21 -17.43
CA GLU A 130 9.81 -10.19 -17.78
C GLU A 130 9.01 -10.65 -16.55
N LYS A 131 7.84 -11.27 -16.76
CA LYS A 131 6.98 -11.76 -15.66
C LYS A 131 7.69 -12.78 -14.76
N ASN A 132 8.54 -13.65 -15.32
CA ASN A 132 9.26 -14.67 -14.54
C ASN A 132 10.71 -14.84 -15.00
N TYR A 133 11.62 -15.00 -14.04
CA TYR A 133 13.01 -15.39 -14.24
C TYR A 133 13.38 -16.60 -13.39
N GLU A 134 14.33 -17.40 -13.86
CA GLU A 134 15.13 -18.31 -13.05
C GLU A 134 16.43 -17.59 -12.68
N LEU A 135 16.74 -17.57 -11.38
CA LEU A 135 17.94 -16.98 -10.80
C LEU A 135 18.68 -18.04 -9.98
N LYS A 136 20.01 -17.93 -9.91
CA LYS A 136 20.84 -18.68 -8.97
C LYS A 136 21.32 -17.76 -7.85
N ILE A 137 20.83 -17.97 -6.63
CA ILE A 137 21.21 -17.21 -5.44
C ILE A 137 21.51 -18.19 -4.30
N PHE A 138 22.58 -17.97 -3.54
CA PHE A 138 22.94 -18.80 -2.38
C PHE A 138 22.99 -20.31 -2.68
N ASP A 139 23.58 -20.67 -3.83
CA ASP A 139 23.62 -22.02 -4.44
C ASP A 139 22.25 -22.65 -4.78
N GLN A 140 21.15 -21.91 -4.66
CA GLN A 140 19.80 -22.38 -4.97
C GLN A 140 19.32 -21.83 -6.30
N THR A 141 18.61 -22.67 -7.06
CA THR A 141 17.81 -22.21 -8.20
C THR A 141 16.47 -21.72 -7.66
N VAL A 142 16.26 -20.41 -7.70
CA VAL A 142 15.00 -19.76 -7.32
C VAL A 142 14.34 -19.17 -8.56
N TYR A 143 13.03 -19.01 -8.53
CA TYR A 143 12.32 -18.25 -9.55
C TYR A 143 11.84 -16.93 -8.99
N LEU A 144 12.16 -15.84 -9.68
CA LEU A 144 11.59 -14.53 -9.45
C LEU A 144 10.30 -14.40 -10.27
N SER A 145 9.24 -13.86 -9.68
CA SER A 145 8.07 -13.39 -10.41
C SER A 145 7.79 -11.92 -10.08
N THR A 146 7.74 -11.10 -11.12
CA THR A 146 7.36 -9.66 -11.07
C THR A 146 5.87 -9.45 -11.27
N GLY A 147 5.11 -10.55 -11.43
CA GLY A 147 3.65 -10.55 -11.39
C GLY A 147 3.00 -9.73 -12.49
N SER A 148 2.29 -8.68 -12.10
CA SER A 148 1.54 -7.74 -12.94
C SER A 148 2.24 -6.36 -13.01
N LYS A 149 3.52 -6.29 -12.59
CA LYS A 149 4.39 -5.09 -12.59
C LYS A 149 3.89 -3.96 -11.69
N GLN A 150 3.34 -4.33 -10.54
CA GLN A 150 2.69 -3.44 -9.57
C GLN A 150 3.44 -3.30 -8.23
N GLY A 151 4.72 -3.68 -8.20
CA GLY A 151 5.59 -3.62 -7.02
C GLY A 151 5.59 -4.87 -6.13
N LEU A 152 4.58 -5.74 -6.22
CA LEU A 152 4.60 -7.02 -5.50
C LEU A 152 5.45 -8.07 -6.23
N VAL A 153 6.62 -8.36 -5.68
CA VAL A 153 7.60 -9.30 -6.25
C VAL A 153 7.67 -10.53 -5.34
N ALA A 154 7.77 -11.73 -5.94
CA ALA A 154 8.01 -12.95 -5.18
C ALA A 154 9.25 -13.71 -5.65
N LEU A 155 9.93 -14.33 -4.71
CA LEU A 155 10.85 -15.44 -4.93
C LEU A 155 10.16 -16.75 -4.56
N ARG A 156 10.41 -17.80 -5.34
CA ARG A 156 10.00 -19.16 -5.02
C ARG A 156 11.10 -20.18 -5.24
N ILE A 157 11.13 -21.20 -4.38
CA ILE A 157 11.64 -22.53 -4.72
C ILE A 157 10.39 -23.34 -5.03
N GLN A 158 10.41 -24.11 -6.13
CA GLN A 158 9.19 -24.78 -6.59
C GLN A 158 8.64 -25.69 -5.49
N ASP A 159 7.39 -25.44 -5.12
CA ASP A 159 6.58 -26.22 -4.17
C ASP A 159 7.18 -26.31 -2.74
N GLU A 160 8.25 -25.54 -2.46
CA GLU A 160 8.98 -25.48 -1.18
C GLU A 160 8.99 -24.09 -0.52
N LEU A 161 8.93 -23.00 -1.29
CA LEU A 161 9.08 -21.63 -0.77
C LEU A 161 8.29 -20.60 -1.56
N TRP A 162 7.69 -19.66 -0.85
CA TRP A 162 7.31 -18.33 -1.29
C TRP A 162 7.87 -17.29 -0.33
N LEU A 163 8.61 -16.32 -0.85
CA LEU A 163 8.96 -15.06 -0.18
C LEU A 163 8.40 -13.91 -1.01
N VAL A 164 7.50 -13.11 -0.44
CA VAL A 164 6.80 -12.03 -1.14
C VAL A 164 7.14 -10.70 -0.49
N THR A 165 7.54 -9.72 -1.30
CA THR A 165 7.84 -8.35 -0.84
C THR A 165 7.12 -7.34 -1.72
N TYR A 166 6.86 -6.15 -1.16
CA TYR A 166 6.42 -4.99 -1.94
C TYR A 166 7.62 -4.04 -2.09
N THR A 167 7.81 -3.52 -3.30
CA THR A 167 8.90 -2.62 -3.65
C THR A 167 8.45 -1.61 -4.70
N ASP A 168 8.94 -0.38 -4.58
CA ASP A 168 8.87 0.64 -5.62
C ASP A 168 9.84 0.36 -6.79
N PHE A 169 10.69 -0.66 -6.66
CA PHE A 169 11.78 -1.01 -7.57
C PHE A 169 12.77 0.17 -7.77
N ALA A 170 12.91 1.04 -6.77
CA ALA A 170 13.86 2.15 -6.81
C ALA A 170 15.27 1.63 -7.06
N ASN A 171 16.03 2.34 -7.90
CA ASN A 171 17.40 1.98 -8.28
C ASN A 171 17.57 0.57 -8.88
N GLY A 172 16.49 -0.09 -9.31
CA GLY A 172 16.50 -1.45 -9.81
C GLY A 172 16.67 -2.52 -8.72
N GLU A 173 16.41 -2.18 -7.46
CA GLU A 173 16.67 -3.07 -6.33
C GLU A 173 15.39 -3.67 -5.72
N VAL A 174 15.48 -4.92 -5.28
CA VAL A 174 14.45 -5.61 -4.49
C VAL A 174 15.08 -6.10 -3.19
N LYS A 175 14.67 -5.53 -2.06
CA LYS A 175 15.17 -5.90 -0.73
C LYS A 175 14.20 -6.86 -0.03
N PHE A 176 14.74 -7.97 0.49
CA PHE A 176 14.05 -8.96 1.29
C PHE A 176 14.60 -8.91 2.72
N VAL A 177 13.78 -8.51 3.69
CA VAL A 177 14.15 -8.40 5.12
C VAL A 177 13.13 -9.16 5.95
N ASP A 178 13.57 -9.94 6.94
CA ASP A 178 12.71 -10.90 7.66
C ASP A 178 11.40 -10.30 8.23
N GLY A 179 11.45 -9.07 8.75
CA GLY A 179 10.28 -8.35 9.28
C GLY A 179 9.40 -7.65 8.24
N ASN A 180 9.79 -7.63 6.96
CA ASN A 180 9.11 -6.91 5.88
C ASN A 180 8.81 -7.79 4.66
N VAL A 181 8.75 -9.12 4.83
CA VAL A 181 8.37 -10.07 3.76
C VAL A 181 7.30 -11.04 4.23
N GLY A 182 6.39 -11.36 3.32
CA GLY A 182 5.46 -12.48 3.45
C GLY A 182 6.17 -13.81 3.18
N LYS A 183 5.88 -14.85 3.97
CA LYS A 183 6.60 -16.13 3.93
C LYS A 183 5.64 -17.31 3.98
N GLN A 184 5.85 -18.30 3.13
CA GLN A 184 5.28 -19.65 3.25
C GLN A 184 6.33 -20.65 2.77
N TYR A 185 6.67 -21.65 3.59
CA TYR A 185 7.79 -22.54 3.26
C TYR A 185 7.73 -23.91 3.94
N ALA A 186 8.45 -24.87 3.38
CA ALA A 186 8.82 -26.15 3.99
C ALA A 186 10.29 -26.11 4.44
N GLU A 187 10.67 -26.85 5.49
CA GLU A 187 12.02 -26.80 6.08
C GLU A 187 13.09 -27.62 5.32
N THR A 188 13.16 -27.47 3.99
CA THR A 188 14.20 -28.11 3.17
C THR A 188 15.56 -27.42 3.34
N ASP A 189 16.65 -28.11 3.01
CA ASP A 189 17.99 -27.54 3.11
C ASP A 189 18.23 -26.38 2.12
N GLY A 190 17.53 -26.41 0.97
CA GLY A 190 17.52 -25.30 0.04
C GLY A 190 16.83 -24.06 0.61
N VAL A 191 15.67 -24.24 1.24
CA VAL A 191 14.94 -23.18 1.93
C VAL A 191 15.76 -22.58 3.07
N LYS A 192 16.37 -23.43 3.92
CA LYS A 192 17.17 -22.98 5.08
C LYS A 192 18.24 -21.97 4.68
N LYS A 193 18.98 -22.22 3.58
CA LYS A 193 19.98 -21.27 3.04
C LYS A 193 19.39 -19.89 2.71
N ILE A 194 18.20 -19.84 2.11
CA ILE A 194 17.53 -18.55 1.82
C ILE A 194 17.09 -17.87 3.12
N LEU A 195 16.52 -18.63 4.06
CA LEU A 195 16.05 -18.09 5.34
C LEU A 195 17.19 -17.61 6.25
N GLU A 196 18.36 -18.22 6.21
CA GLU A 196 19.56 -17.75 6.90
C GLU A 196 19.99 -16.35 6.41
N GLN A 197 19.97 -16.14 5.08
CA GLN A 197 20.27 -14.83 4.48
C GLN A 197 19.18 -13.81 4.77
N LEU A 198 17.90 -14.23 4.80
CA LEU A 198 16.79 -13.37 5.18
C LEU A 198 16.87 -12.90 6.64
N LYS A 199 17.34 -13.76 7.55
CA LYS A 199 17.58 -13.50 8.98
C LYS A 199 18.85 -12.70 9.26
N ALA A 200 19.71 -12.45 8.26
CA ALA A 200 20.81 -11.51 8.41
C ALA A 200 20.27 -10.11 8.76
N LYS A 201 21.06 -9.30 9.48
CA LYS A 201 20.64 -8.01 10.03
C LYS A 201 19.91 -7.11 9.01
N ASP A 202 20.41 -7.08 7.78
CA ASP A 202 19.89 -6.25 6.69
C ASP A 202 19.12 -7.07 5.64
N GLY A 203 18.89 -8.36 5.89
CA GLY A 203 18.36 -9.32 4.93
C GLY A 203 19.26 -9.50 3.72
N PHE A 204 18.66 -9.60 2.52
CA PHE A 204 19.39 -9.60 1.26
C PHE A 204 18.73 -8.72 0.20
N THR A 205 19.53 -8.21 -0.74
CA THR A 205 19.09 -7.39 -1.88
C THR A 205 19.41 -8.09 -3.20
N LEU A 206 18.45 -8.06 -4.13
CA LEU A 206 18.68 -8.36 -5.54
C LEU A 206 18.70 -7.05 -6.32
N SER A 207 19.83 -6.72 -6.95
CA SER A 207 19.99 -5.50 -7.76
C SER A 207 19.98 -5.88 -9.24
N PHE A 208 19.13 -5.25 -10.05
CA PHE A 208 18.93 -5.56 -11.47
C PHE A 208 19.43 -4.43 -12.36
N ILE A 209 20.11 -4.80 -13.44
CA ILE A 209 20.54 -3.88 -14.51
C ILE A 209 20.08 -4.39 -15.87
N VAL A 210 19.91 -3.46 -16.81
CA VAL A 210 19.84 -3.75 -18.25
C VAL A 210 21.17 -3.32 -18.84
N ASP A 211 21.89 -4.25 -19.47
CA ASP A 211 23.17 -3.95 -20.09
C ASP A 211 23.04 -3.33 -21.51
N LYS A 212 24.19 -3.00 -22.10
CA LYS A 212 24.29 -2.41 -23.45
C LYS A 212 23.65 -3.26 -24.57
N ASP A 213 23.47 -4.56 -24.34
CA ASP A 213 22.92 -5.52 -25.31
C ASP A 213 21.41 -5.77 -25.03
N ASN A 214 20.83 -4.98 -24.11
CA ASN A 214 19.47 -5.09 -23.56
C ASN A 214 19.19 -6.41 -22.81
N VAL A 215 20.24 -7.01 -22.22
CA VAL A 215 20.11 -8.22 -21.40
C VAL A 215 19.90 -7.81 -19.94
N VAL A 216 18.85 -8.37 -19.32
CA VAL A 216 18.61 -8.20 -17.88
C VAL A 216 19.59 -9.07 -17.11
N LYS A 217 20.34 -8.43 -16.20
CA LYS A 217 21.29 -9.08 -15.31
C LYS A 217 20.99 -8.73 -13.86
N TYR A 218 21.38 -9.61 -12.94
CA TYR A 218 21.15 -9.46 -11.51
C TYR A 218 22.44 -9.67 -10.72
N ALA A 219 22.53 -8.99 -9.58
CA ALA A 219 23.55 -9.20 -8.56
C ALA A 219 22.87 -9.39 -7.19
N VAL A 220 23.59 -10.02 -6.25
CA VAL A 220 23.13 -10.24 -4.87
C VAL A 220 23.99 -9.41 -3.93
N ASN A 221 23.36 -8.74 -2.96
CA ASN A 221 23.99 -7.99 -1.88
C ASN A 221 25.07 -6.99 -2.35
N GLY A 222 24.80 -6.26 -3.44
CA GLY A 222 25.72 -5.25 -3.98
C GLY A 222 26.99 -5.81 -4.65
N SER A 223 27.01 -7.10 -5.00
CA SER A 223 28.10 -7.68 -5.80
C SER A 223 28.27 -6.93 -7.12
N LYS A 224 29.53 -6.72 -7.54
CA LYS A 224 29.85 -6.17 -8.87
C LYS A 224 29.80 -7.22 -9.98
N GLU A 225 29.68 -8.50 -9.61
CA GLU A 225 29.56 -9.63 -10.55
C GLU A 225 28.07 -9.88 -10.86
N TYR A 226 27.64 -9.35 -12.01
CA TYR A 226 26.28 -9.47 -12.51
C TYR A 226 26.10 -10.75 -13.35
N SER A 227 25.16 -11.61 -12.92
CA SER A 227 24.75 -12.82 -13.63
C SER A 227 23.56 -12.54 -14.56
N GLU A 228 23.44 -13.29 -15.67
CA GLU A 228 22.28 -13.18 -16.56
C GLU A 228 21.01 -13.74 -15.91
N ALA A 229 19.90 -12.98 -15.97
CA ALA A 229 18.60 -13.44 -15.49
C ALA A 229 17.92 -14.29 -16.59
N VAL A 230 17.80 -15.59 -16.38
CA VAL A 230 17.27 -16.52 -17.38
C VAL A 230 15.75 -16.43 -17.43
N LYS A 231 15.15 -16.15 -18.59
CA LYS A 231 13.68 -16.05 -18.74
C LYS A 231 13.03 -17.41 -18.46
N ALA A 232 12.06 -17.45 -17.54
CA ALA A 232 11.37 -18.68 -17.16
C ALA A 232 9.95 -18.76 -17.75
N SER A 233 9.62 -19.88 -18.40
CA SER A 233 8.22 -20.22 -18.74
C SER A 233 7.60 -21.00 -17.60
N VAL A 234 6.44 -20.56 -17.10
CA VAL A 234 5.83 -21.13 -15.89
C VAL A 234 4.39 -21.53 -16.18
N ALA A 235 4.04 -22.78 -15.84
CA ALA A 235 2.70 -23.31 -16.03
C ALA A 235 1.66 -22.60 -15.14
N VAL A 236 0.45 -22.44 -15.68
CA VAL A 236 -0.75 -21.91 -15.01
C VAL A 236 -1.79 -23.01 -14.83
N THR A 237 -2.61 -22.91 -13.79
CA THR A 237 -3.60 -23.93 -13.47
C THR A 237 -4.88 -23.70 -14.28
N LYS A 238 -5.32 -24.71 -15.05
CA LYS A 238 -6.56 -24.63 -15.84
C LYS A 238 -7.77 -24.37 -14.92
N GLY A 239 -8.62 -23.41 -15.28
CA GLY A 239 -9.80 -23.02 -14.50
C GLY A 239 -9.51 -22.09 -13.33
N LYS A 240 -8.25 -21.67 -13.14
CA LYS A 240 -7.87 -20.63 -12.19
C LYS A 240 -7.35 -19.39 -12.94
N ILE A 241 -7.59 -18.22 -12.38
CA ILE A 241 -7.11 -16.93 -12.88
C ILE A 241 -5.57 -16.89 -12.86
N SER A 242 -4.90 -16.05 -13.68
CA SER A 242 -3.43 -16.04 -13.77
C SER A 242 -2.75 -14.66 -13.78
N LYS A 243 -3.53 -13.58 -13.70
CA LYS A 243 -3.07 -12.18 -13.70
C LYS A 243 -3.96 -11.35 -12.75
N ALA A 244 -3.39 -10.35 -12.08
CA ALA A 244 -4.16 -9.49 -11.17
C ALA A 244 -5.26 -8.69 -11.91
N ALA A 245 -4.96 -8.22 -13.13
CA ALA A 245 -5.90 -7.51 -14.00
C ALA A 245 -7.21 -8.26 -14.32
N ASP A 246 -7.26 -9.59 -14.13
CA ASP A 246 -8.48 -10.38 -14.30
C ASP A 246 -9.45 -10.24 -13.10
N ILE A 247 -8.98 -9.74 -11.94
CA ILE A 247 -9.76 -9.49 -10.70
C ILE A 247 -9.74 -8.03 -10.20
N GLN A 248 -8.87 -7.20 -10.76
CA GLN A 248 -8.82 -5.75 -10.53
C GLN A 248 -10.21 -5.09 -10.68
N ASN A 249 -10.52 -4.17 -9.77
CA ASN A 249 -11.81 -3.46 -9.68
C ASN A 249 -13.02 -4.40 -9.54
N LYS A 250 -12.88 -5.44 -8.72
CA LYS A 250 -13.97 -6.38 -8.37
C LYS A 250 -14.07 -6.59 -6.87
N ILE A 251 -15.30 -6.82 -6.44
CA ILE A 251 -15.65 -7.24 -5.08
C ILE A 251 -16.09 -8.71 -5.16
N PHE A 252 -15.47 -9.57 -4.34
CA PHE A 252 -15.87 -10.96 -4.13
C PHE A 252 -16.47 -11.09 -2.73
N GLU A 253 -17.79 -11.18 -2.64
CA GLU A 253 -18.53 -11.39 -1.40
C GLU A 253 -18.77 -12.89 -1.22
N CYS A 254 -18.08 -13.50 -0.25
CA CYS A 254 -18.10 -14.94 -0.01
C CYS A 254 -18.74 -15.22 1.36
N THR A 255 -19.96 -15.80 1.36
CA THR A 255 -20.74 -16.06 2.59
C THR A 255 -20.73 -17.54 2.97
N ASP A 256 -20.52 -17.80 4.26
CA ASP A 256 -20.61 -19.13 4.89
C ASP A 256 -21.32 -18.99 6.25
N GLY A 257 -22.56 -19.48 6.32
CA GLY A 257 -23.46 -19.23 7.46
C GLY A 257 -23.64 -17.73 7.76
N ASP A 258 -23.46 -17.35 9.03
CA ASP A 258 -23.56 -15.95 9.50
C ASP A 258 -22.29 -15.12 9.24
N THR A 259 -21.26 -15.72 8.61
CA THR A 259 -19.98 -15.05 8.29
C THR A 259 -19.93 -14.68 6.81
N THR A 260 -19.62 -13.42 6.52
CA THR A 260 -19.34 -12.95 5.16
C THR A 260 -17.92 -12.41 5.09
N ARG A 261 -17.15 -12.89 4.11
CA ARG A 261 -15.83 -12.38 3.79
C ARG A 261 -15.88 -11.65 2.45
N THR A 262 -15.63 -10.35 2.48
CA THR A 262 -15.65 -9.49 1.30
C THR A 262 -14.23 -9.14 0.90
N PHE A 263 -13.80 -9.57 -0.29
CA PHE A 263 -12.51 -9.21 -0.87
C PHE A 263 -12.73 -8.12 -1.92
N THR A 264 -12.28 -6.90 -1.65
CA THR A 264 -12.27 -5.79 -2.61
C THR A 264 -10.87 -5.66 -3.21
N PHE A 265 -10.76 -5.81 -4.52
CA PHE A 265 -9.50 -5.69 -5.25
C PHE A 265 -9.45 -4.39 -6.06
N PHE A 266 -8.44 -3.58 -5.76
CA PHE A 266 -8.08 -2.38 -6.52
C PHE A 266 -6.99 -2.71 -7.55
N ASP A 267 -6.36 -1.68 -8.14
CA ASP A 267 -5.24 -1.81 -9.06
C ASP A 267 -4.13 -2.74 -8.54
N ASN A 268 -3.44 -2.36 -7.45
CA ASN A 268 -2.33 -3.12 -6.86
C ASN A 268 -2.54 -3.47 -5.37
N SER A 269 -3.70 -3.12 -4.82
CA SER A 269 -4.01 -3.22 -3.40
C SER A 269 -5.36 -3.89 -3.18
N TYR A 270 -5.57 -4.39 -1.97
CA TYR A 270 -6.79 -5.08 -1.59
C TYR A 270 -7.25 -4.62 -0.20
N ILE A 271 -8.54 -4.83 0.07
CA ILE A 271 -9.10 -4.88 1.42
C ILE A 271 -9.91 -6.18 1.55
N VAL A 272 -9.71 -6.91 2.64
CA VAL A 272 -10.57 -8.03 3.04
C VAL A 272 -11.28 -7.66 4.33
N GLU A 273 -12.59 -7.58 4.29
CA GLU A 273 -13.44 -7.42 5.48
C GLU A 273 -14.04 -8.77 5.86
N ASN A 274 -14.08 -9.08 7.15
CA ASN A 274 -14.78 -10.24 7.67
C ASN A 274 -15.90 -9.74 8.60
N ALA A 275 -17.14 -9.91 8.17
CA ALA A 275 -18.33 -9.57 8.93
C ALA A 275 -18.96 -10.81 9.55
N ALA A 276 -19.49 -10.66 10.76
CA ALA A 276 -20.31 -11.66 11.44
C ALA A 276 -21.61 -10.98 11.91
N GLY A 277 -22.77 -11.57 11.60
CA GLY A 277 -24.06 -10.96 11.96
C GLY A 277 -24.26 -9.54 11.39
N GLY A 278 -23.71 -9.27 10.20
CA GLY A 278 -23.79 -7.96 9.53
C GLY A 278 -22.85 -6.87 10.05
N LYS A 279 -22.01 -7.13 11.06
CA LYS A 279 -21.00 -6.18 11.57
C LYS A 279 -19.58 -6.63 11.20
N VAL A 280 -18.75 -5.71 10.70
CA VAL A 280 -17.33 -5.98 10.40
C VAL A 280 -16.60 -6.29 11.71
N ALA A 281 -16.11 -7.52 11.84
CA ALA A 281 -15.43 -8.01 13.04
C ALA A 281 -13.90 -7.82 12.97
N TYR A 282 -13.33 -7.81 11.76
CA TYR A 282 -11.96 -7.38 11.47
C TYR A 282 -11.77 -7.14 9.97
N TRP A 283 -10.69 -6.43 9.62
CA TRP A 283 -10.31 -6.15 8.25
C TRP A 283 -8.79 -6.24 8.05
N ILE A 284 -8.37 -6.46 6.81
CA ILE A 284 -6.98 -6.56 6.38
C ILE A 284 -6.81 -5.85 5.05
N GLY A 285 -5.95 -4.83 4.99
CA GLY A 285 -5.53 -4.18 3.75
C GLY A 285 -4.07 -4.49 3.41
N GLY A 286 -3.72 -4.47 2.12
CA GLY A 286 -2.34 -4.60 1.67
C GLY A 286 -2.20 -4.69 0.16
N HIS A 287 -1.10 -5.27 -0.30
CA HIS A 287 -0.79 -5.43 -1.73
C HIS A 287 -1.01 -6.87 -2.19
N TYR A 288 -1.46 -7.06 -3.44
CA TYR A 288 -1.68 -8.40 -4.01
C TYR A 288 -1.14 -8.55 -5.42
N ASP A 289 -0.96 -9.80 -5.86
CA ASP A 289 -0.79 -10.15 -7.27
C ASP A 289 -1.20 -11.61 -7.51
N ILE A 290 -1.35 -12.01 -8.77
CA ILE A 290 -1.58 -13.40 -9.16
C ILE A 290 -0.36 -13.95 -9.91
N GLN A 291 0.28 -14.93 -9.27
CA GLN A 291 1.49 -15.59 -9.71
C GLN A 291 1.24 -17.10 -9.82
N ARG A 292 1.42 -17.69 -11.01
CA ARG A 292 1.12 -19.13 -11.28
C ARG A 292 -0.30 -19.58 -10.92
N SER A 293 -1.28 -18.69 -10.97
CA SER A 293 -2.65 -18.92 -10.47
C SER A 293 -2.81 -19.03 -8.95
N THR A 294 -1.76 -18.70 -8.20
CA THR A 294 -1.84 -18.37 -6.77
C THR A 294 -2.04 -16.86 -6.63
N LEU A 295 -3.11 -16.45 -5.97
CA LEU A 295 -3.30 -15.11 -5.45
C LEU A 295 -2.46 -14.98 -4.18
N LEU A 296 -1.42 -14.15 -4.25
CA LEU A 296 -0.53 -13.83 -3.14
C LEU A 296 -0.93 -12.47 -2.59
N MET A 297 -1.23 -12.41 -1.31
CA MET A 297 -1.70 -11.20 -0.63
C MET A 297 -0.77 -10.92 0.55
N ARG A 298 -0.16 -9.74 0.55
CA ARG A 298 0.76 -9.28 1.59
C ARG A 298 0.08 -8.16 2.40
N PRO A 299 -0.32 -8.41 3.66
CA PRO A 299 -0.87 -7.36 4.51
C PRO A 299 0.11 -6.22 4.78
N ALA A 300 -0.45 -5.02 4.93
CA ALA A 300 0.26 -3.81 5.37
C ALA A 300 -0.52 -3.04 6.45
N TYR A 301 -1.85 -3.11 6.43
CA TYR A 301 -2.75 -2.42 7.37
C TYR A 301 -3.78 -3.42 7.92
N TYR A 302 -4.04 -3.43 9.24
CA TYR A 302 -4.95 -4.39 9.86
C TYR A 302 -5.33 -3.99 11.30
N ASN A 303 -6.57 -4.28 11.70
CA ASN A 303 -7.04 -4.01 13.07
C ASN A 303 -6.96 -5.23 14.03
N LYS A 304 -6.41 -6.36 13.58
CA LYS A 304 -6.12 -7.56 14.39
C LYS A 304 -4.83 -8.23 13.91
N PRO A 305 -4.16 -9.09 14.70
CA PRO A 305 -3.02 -9.88 14.24
C PRO A 305 -3.33 -10.68 12.97
N VAL A 306 -2.40 -10.69 12.01
CA VAL A 306 -2.51 -11.34 10.71
C VAL A 306 -1.27 -12.18 10.39
N TYR A 307 -1.40 -13.10 9.44
CA TYR A 307 -0.23 -13.78 8.86
C TYR A 307 0.59 -12.81 7.99
N SER A 308 1.90 -13.03 7.88
CA SER A 308 2.78 -12.23 7.01
C SER A 308 2.38 -12.26 5.52
N MET A 309 1.62 -13.27 5.11
CA MET A 309 1.12 -13.49 3.76
C MET A 309 -0.13 -14.37 3.82
N TYR A 310 -1.04 -14.19 2.86
CA TYR A 310 -2.08 -15.15 2.53
C TYR A 310 -1.89 -15.66 1.10
N ALA A 311 -2.15 -16.96 0.90
CA ALA A 311 -2.11 -17.60 -0.41
C ALA A 311 -3.46 -18.25 -0.71
N TYR A 312 -4.08 -17.81 -1.80
CA TYR A 312 -5.36 -18.32 -2.30
C TYR A 312 -5.24 -18.74 -3.76
N SER A 313 -6.29 -19.34 -4.32
CA SER A 313 -6.48 -19.44 -5.77
C SER A 313 -7.87 -18.90 -6.12
N VAL A 314 -7.95 -18.07 -7.17
CA VAL A 314 -9.24 -17.55 -7.67
C VAL A 314 -9.65 -18.36 -8.90
N GLY A 315 -10.84 -18.93 -8.88
CA GLY A 315 -11.41 -19.68 -9.99
C GLY A 315 -12.05 -18.79 -11.05
N SER A 316 -12.08 -19.28 -12.29
CA SER A 316 -12.87 -18.67 -13.37
C SER A 316 -14.38 -18.81 -13.16
N ASP A 317 -14.79 -19.58 -12.15
CA ASP A 317 -16.14 -19.82 -11.65
C ASP A 317 -16.49 -18.95 -10.42
N ASN A 318 -15.75 -17.86 -10.19
CA ASN A 318 -15.91 -16.95 -9.06
C ASN A 318 -15.70 -17.58 -7.68
N THR A 319 -14.93 -18.66 -7.59
CA THR A 319 -14.51 -19.26 -6.33
C THR A 319 -13.23 -18.65 -5.79
N ILE A 320 -13.08 -18.57 -4.46
CA ILE A 320 -11.81 -18.31 -3.79
C ILE A 320 -11.49 -19.53 -2.91
N SER A 321 -10.39 -20.23 -3.21
CA SER A 321 -9.94 -21.41 -2.45
C SER A 321 -8.66 -21.11 -1.67
N SER A 322 -8.59 -21.51 -0.40
CA SER A 322 -7.35 -21.63 0.37
C SER A 322 -6.99 -23.10 0.56
N SER A 323 -5.70 -23.44 0.64
CA SER A 323 -5.25 -24.77 1.04
C SER A 323 -4.14 -24.67 2.07
N ASN A 324 -4.18 -25.56 3.07
CA ASN A 324 -3.13 -25.74 4.08
C ASN A 324 -2.23 -26.96 3.77
N GLY A 325 -2.32 -27.54 2.56
CA GLY A 325 -1.58 -28.73 2.14
C GLY A 325 -2.31 -30.06 2.39
N GLU A 326 -3.29 -30.09 3.29
CA GLU A 326 -4.09 -31.28 3.60
C GLU A 326 -5.55 -31.12 3.17
N THR A 327 -6.12 -29.95 3.45
CA THR A 327 -7.49 -29.57 3.07
C THR A 327 -7.48 -28.42 2.07
N THR A 328 -8.56 -28.29 1.32
CA THR A 328 -8.81 -27.14 0.44
C THR A 328 -10.21 -26.62 0.70
N THR A 329 -10.31 -25.52 1.44
CA THR A 329 -11.57 -24.81 1.65
C THR A 329 -11.84 -23.94 0.43
N THR A 330 -12.97 -24.15 -0.24
CA THR A 330 -13.39 -23.36 -1.40
C THR A 330 -14.65 -22.60 -1.07
N MET A 331 -14.55 -21.27 -1.10
CA MET A 331 -15.67 -20.36 -0.89
C MET A 331 -16.27 -20.02 -2.26
N ASN A 332 -17.59 -20.12 -2.38
CA ASN A 332 -18.31 -19.57 -3.53
C ASN A 332 -18.58 -18.10 -3.25
N CYS A 333 -18.31 -17.21 -4.22
CA CYS A 333 -18.43 -15.78 -4.02
C CYS A 333 -19.38 -15.17 -5.05
N LYS A 334 -20.25 -14.27 -4.59
CA LYS A 334 -20.93 -13.30 -5.45
C LYS A 334 -19.90 -12.28 -5.90
N VAL A 335 -19.85 -12.00 -7.21
CA VAL A 335 -18.84 -11.09 -7.78
C VAL A 335 -19.52 -9.92 -8.45
N GLU A 336 -19.12 -8.73 -8.06
CA GLU A 336 -19.56 -7.47 -8.63
C GLU A 336 -18.34 -6.71 -9.16
N ALA A 337 -18.45 -6.16 -10.37
CA ALA A 337 -17.49 -5.18 -10.86
C ALA A 337 -17.78 -3.84 -10.17
N SER A 338 -16.73 -3.08 -9.86
CA SER A 338 -16.89 -1.76 -9.26
C SER A 338 -16.20 -0.69 -10.09
N GLU A 339 -16.87 0.44 -10.23
CA GLU A 339 -16.35 1.64 -10.88
C GLU A 339 -16.03 2.64 -9.78
N TYR A 340 -14.74 2.81 -9.50
CA TYR A 340 -14.23 3.76 -8.50
C TYR A 340 -13.47 4.89 -9.19
N GLU A 341 -13.67 6.12 -8.73
CA GLU A 341 -12.71 7.19 -8.99
C GLU A 341 -11.53 7.01 -8.03
N TYR A 342 -10.31 6.95 -8.58
CA TYR A 342 -9.10 6.68 -7.81
C TYR A 342 -8.54 7.97 -7.22
N GLU A 343 -8.37 7.98 -5.89
CA GLU A 343 -7.81 9.11 -5.16
C GLU A 343 -6.28 9.10 -5.26
N LYS A 344 -5.67 10.27 -5.50
CA LYS A 344 -4.22 10.39 -5.66
C LYS A 344 -3.58 10.85 -4.37
N ALA A 345 -2.70 10.03 -3.79
CA ALA A 345 -2.00 10.37 -2.55
C ALA A 345 -1.30 11.75 -2.59
N SER A 346 -0.77 12.17 -3.74
CA SER A 346 -0.17 13.50 -3.93
C SER A 346 -1.08 14.67 -3.55
N ASP A 347 -2.39 14.51 -3.74
CA ASP A 347 -3.35 15.61 -3.66
C ASP A 347 -3.73 15.89 -2.19
N PHE A 348 -3.52 14.90 -1.31
CA PHE A 348 -3.73 14.96 0.14
C PHE A 348 -2.46 15.29 0.94
N VAL A 349 -1.27 15.37 0.31
CA VAL A 349 -0.02 15.73 1.01
C VAL A 349 -0.09 17.20 1.44
N GLY A 350 -0.09 17.44 2.75
CA GLY A 350 -0.23 18.77 3.31
C GLY A 350 -0.54 18.77 4.80
N GLU A 351 -0.82 19.96 5.32
CA GLU A 351 -1.47 20.18 6.61
C GLU A 351 -2.94 20.49 6.35
N TRP A 352 -3.81 19.98 7.22
CA TRP A 352 -5.26 20.10 7.11
C TRP A 352 -5.85 20.38 8.50
N GLN A 353 -6.92 21.15 8.55
CA GLN A 353 -7.53 21.62 9.79
C GLN A 353 -9.01 21.26 9.84
N ALA A 354 -9.52 21.01 11.04
CA ALA A 354 -10.93 20.82 11.29
C ALA A 354 -11.28 21.28 12.70
N GLN A 355 -12.55 21.62 12.95
CA GLN A 355 -13.06 21.92 14.27
C GLN A 355 -14.30 21.08 14.53
N LYS A 356 -14.35 20.42 15.69
CA LYS A 356 -15.46 19.55 16.09
C LYS A 356 -15.59 19.53 17.60
N ASP A 357 -16.81 19.70 18.10
CA ASP A 357 -17.15 19.59 19.53
C ASP A 357 -16.28 20.49 20.45
N GLY A 358 -15.86 21.65 19.95
CA GLY A 358 -14.97 22.59 20.67
C GLY A 358 -13.47 22.28 20.60
N VAL A 359 -13.09 21.17 19.95
CA VAL A 359 -11.72 20.72 19.77
C VAL A 359 -11.19 21.14 18.39
N GLU A 360 -10.00 21.76 18.36
CA GLU A 360 -9.26 22.06 17.13
C GLU A 360 -8.43 20.84 16.72
N TRP A 361 -8.50 20.43 15.44
CA TRP A 361 -7.76 19.30 14.89
C TRP A 361 -6.79 19.75 13.81
N LYS A 362 -5.57 19.19 13.85
CA LYS A 362 -4.56 19.31 12.78
C LYS A 362 -4.18 17.93 12.28
N PHE A 363 -4.39 17.67 11.00
CA PHE A 363 -4.00 16.44 10.32
C PHE A 363 -2.92 16.75 9.29
N THR A 364 -1.75 16.13 9.42
CA THR A 364 -0.60 16.31 8.53
C THR A 364 -0.29 15.00 7.83
N LEU A 365 -0.37 15.00 6.50
CA LEU A 365 -0.07 13.87 5.63
C LEU A 365 1.19 14.19 4.82
N LYS A 366 2.24 13.38 4.97
CA LYS A 366 3.54 13.63 4.31
C LYS A 366 3.76 12.70 3.12
N ALA A 367 4.50 13.19 2.12
CA ALA A 367 4.84 12.44 0.90
C ALA A 367 5.71 11.19 1.13
N ASP A 368 6.30 11.03 2.31
CA ASP A 368 7.04 9.83 2.73
C ASP A 368 6.14 8.71 3.28
N GLY A 369 4.81 8.88 3.20
CA GLY A 369 3.84 7.94 3.75
C GLY A 369 3.71 8.00 5.27
N THR A 370 4.26 9.02 5.93
CA THR A 370 4.03 9.24 7.38
C THR A 370 2.94 10.29 7.63
N TYR A 371 2.26 10.18 8.78
CA TYR A 371 1.27 11.16 9.21
C TYR A 371 1.39 11.51 10.69
N GLU A 372 0.80 12.66 11.03
CA GLU A 372 0.53 13.08 12.40
C GLU A 372 -0.85 13.74 12.46
N LEU A 373 -1.68 13.33 13.41
CA LEU A 373 -3.00 13.86 13.70
C LEU A 373 -2.99 14.32 15.16
N LEU A 374 -3.37 15.57 15.40
CA LEU A 374 -3.34 16.22 16.70
C LEU A 374 -4.70 16.85 16.98
N ALA A 375 -5.14 16.82 18.24
CA ALA A 375 -6.33 17.51 18.71
C ALA A 375 -6.02 18.34 19.96
N PHE A 376 -6.61 19.53 20.05
CA PHE A 376 -6.34 20.53 21.09
C PHE A 376 -7.64 21.06 21.69
N GLU A 377 -7.69 21.15 23.02
CA GLU A 377 -8.74 21.89 23.72
C GLU A 377 -8.38 23.38 23.78
N GLY A 378 -9.18 24.22 23.14
CA GLY A 378 -8.86 25.63 22.91
C GLY A 378 -7.93 25.86 21.72
N ASN A 379 -7.46 27.09 21.55
CA ASN A 379 -6.64 27.48 20.40
C ASN A 379 -5.28 26.77 20.41
N ASN A 380 -4.86 26.25 19.25
CA ASN A 380 -3.59 25.55 18.98
C ASN A 380 -2.32 26.14 19.65
N ASN A 381 -2.27 27.45 19.94
CA ASN A 381 -1.10 28.10 20.57
C ASN A 381 -1.12 28.16 22.11
N VAL A 382 -2.23 27.77 22.75
CA VAL A 382 -2.45 27.91 24.21
C VAL A 382 -3.11 26.66 24.83
N GLY A 383 -3.76 25.83 24.02
CA GLY A 383 -4.48 24.63 24.46
C GLY A 383 -3.60 23.45 24.88
N SER A 384 -4.16 22.57 25.70
CA SER A 384 -3.59 21.24 25.95
C SER A 384 -3.88 20.31 24.77
N ASN A 385 -2.86 19.55 24.35
CA ASN A 385 -3.05 18.43 23.43
C ASN A 385 -3.86 17.33 24.15
N VAL A 386 -4.99 16.93 23.56
CA VAL A 386 -5.92 15.93 24.09
C VAL A 386 -6.03 14.67 23.22
N GLU A 387 -5.48 14.71 22.01
CA GLU A 387 -5.25 13.53 21.19
C GLU A 387 -4.00 13.74 20.32
N ARG A 388 -3.22 12.67 20.17
CA ARG A 388 -2.13 12.59 19.20
C ARG A 388 -2.10 11.18 18.66
N LYS A 389 -2.25 11.04 17.34
CA LYS A 389 -2.08 9.81 16.57
C LYS A 389 -0.99 10.04 15.52
N SER A 390 -0.08 9.09 15.36
CA SER A 390 1.03 9.21 14.40
C SER A 390 1.46 7.86 13.88
N GLY A 391 1.88 7.79 12.62
CA GLY A 391 2.25 6.52 12.00
C GLY A 391 2.42 6.59 10.49
N SER A 392 1.97 5.56 9.78
CA SER A 392 2.04 5.46 8.31
C SER A 392 0.67 5.41 7.65
N TRP A 393 0.57 5.95 6.43
CA TRP A 393 -0.66 6.01 5.64
C TRP A 393 -0.43 5.70 4.16
N GLU A 394 -1.46 5.17 3.51
CA GLU A 394 -1.54 4.88 2.07
C GLU A 394 -2.98 5.05 1.57
N ILE A 395 -3.18 5.15 0.25
CA ILE A 395 -4.51 5.15 -0.38
C ILE A 395 -4.67 3.87 -1.22
N TYR A 396 -5.74 3.11 -0.96
CA TYR A 396 -6.15 1.94 -1.74
C TYR A 396 -7.46 2.27 -2.47
N GLY A 397 -7.34 2.61 -3.76
CA GLY A 397 -8.46 3.10 -4.58
C GLY A 397 -8.97 4.45 -4.09
N TYR A 398 -10.01 4.41 -3.28
CA TYR A 398 -10.69 5.56 -2.65
C TYR A 398 -10.72 5.42 -1.11
N GLN A 399 -9.95 4.49 -0.54
CA GLN A 399 -9.86 4.25 0.90
C GLN A 399 -8.53 4.79 1.42
N LEU A 400 -8.58 5.65 2.44
CA LEU A 400 -7.40 6.04 3.21
C LEU A 400 -7.13 4.97 4.26
N MET A 401 -5.94 4.40 4.24
CA MET A 401 -5.45 3.40 5.18
C MET A 401 -4.47 4.06 6.13
N MET A 402 -4.61 3.85 7.45
CA MET A 402 -3.74 4.41 8.48
C MET A 402 -3.31 3.32 9.46
N HIS A 403 -2.05 3.35 9.88
CA HIS A 403 -1.52 2.48 10.93
C HIS A 403 -0.84 3.32 12.01
N ASN A 404 -1.37 3.25 13.23
CA ASN A 404 -0.89 3.99 14.39
C ASN A 404 0.38 3.33 14.95
N LYS A 405 1.48 4.10 15.03
CA LYS A 405 2.77 3.70 15.62
C LYS A 405 3.08 4.41 16.94
N GLY A 406 2.41 5.52 17.22
CA GLY A 406 2.52 6.24 18.48
C GLY A 406 1.30 7.09 18.74
N CYS A 407 0.73 6.97 19.94
CA CYS A 407 -0.48 7.67 20.36
C CYS A 407 -0.31 8.35 21.72
N LEU A 408 -1.13 9.37 22.05
CA LEU A 408 -1.13 10.00 23.38
C LEU A 408 -1.59 9.04 24.48
N HIS A 409 -2.56 8.18 24.15
CA HIS A 409 -3.14 7.18 25.05
C HIS A 409 -2.96 5.76 24.47
N PRO A 410 -1.78 5.13 24.62
CA PRO A 410 -1.46 3.85 23.99
C PRO A 410 -2.49 2.75 24.26
N ASP A 411 -2.97 2.63 25.51
CA ASP A 411 -3.89 1.58 25.96
C ASP A 411 -5.30 1.67 25.35
N LYS A 412 -5.63 2.81 24.72
CA LYS A 412 -6.92 3.08 24.07
C LYS A 412 -6.80 3.27 22.56
N CYS A 413 -5.60 3.22 22.00
CA CYS A 413 -5.38 3.59 20.61
C CYS A 413 -5.70 2.45 19.65
N THR A 414 -6.63 2.67 18.74
CA THR A 414 -6.93 1.72 17.65
C THR A 414 -5.69 1.53 16.76
N SER A 415 -5.24 0.29 16.54
CA SER A 415 -3.97 0.00 15.85
C SER A 415 -3.92 0.46 14.39
N SER A 416 -5.06 0.40 13.70
CA SER A 416 -5.22 0.85 12.33
C SER A 416 -6.63 1.32 12.06
N ILE A 417 -6.75 2.36 11.25
CA ILE A 417 -8.01 2.96 10.81
C ILE A 417 -8.05 2.84 9.30
N HIS A 418 -9.23 2.56 8.73
CA HIS A 418 -9.50 2.87 7.33
C HIS A 418 -10.83 3.58 7.21
N GLY A 419 -11.05 4.20 6.06
CA GLY A 419 -12.27 4.92 5.75
C GLY A 419 -12.27 5.43 4.32
N GLN A 420 -13.46 5.73 3.83
CA GLN A 420 -13.62 6.31 2.50
C GLN A 420 -13.06 7.73 2.48
N LEU A 421 -12.16 7.99 1.55
CA LEU A 421 -11.66 9.30 1.20
C LEU A 421 -12.50 9.89 0.07
N GLN A 422 -12.72 11.21 0.09
CA GLN A 422 -13.39 11.94 -0.98
C GLN A 422 -12.70 13.29 -1.18
N THR A 423 -12.12 13.51 -2.36
CA THR A 423 -11.53 14.78 -2.79
C THR A 423 -12.56 15.91 -2.74
N GLY A 424 -12.20 17.01 -2.08
CA GLY A 424 -12.99 18.24 -2.06
C GLY A 424 -12.77 19.13 -3.30
N PRO A 425 -13.32 20.36 -3.29
CA PRO A 425 -13.19 21.29 -4.42
C PRO A 425 -11.73 21.61 -4.76
N ILE A 426 -11.42 21.69 -6.05
CA ILE A 426 -10.11 22.15 -6.53
C ILE A 426 -10.12 23.68 -6.62
N ASP A 427 -9.23 24.33 -5.88
CA ASP A 427 -8.93 25.75 -6.02
C ASP A 427 -8.29 26.01 -7.39
N LYS A 428 -8.89 26.90 -8.18
CA LYS A 428 -8.49 27.16 -9.58
C LYS A 428 -7.19 27.94 -9.71
N ALA A 429 -6.75 28.66 -8.68
CA ALA A 429 -5.54 29.48 -8.73
C ALA A 429 -4.29 28.67 -8.40
N THR A 430 -4.41 27.70 -7.49
CA THR A 430 -3.33 26.83 -7.01
C THR A 430 -3.34 25.44 -7.65
N ASN A 431 -4.47 25.03 -8.23
CA ASN A 431 -4.73 23.67 -8.73
C ASN A 431 -4.48 22.59 -7.66
N LYS A 432 -4.96 22.86 -6.44
CA LYS A 432 -4.93 21.96 -5.27
C LYS A 432 -6.33 21.81 -4.68
N ILE A 433 -6.58 20.72 -3.97
CA ILE A 433 -7.82 20.54 -3.22
C ILE A 433 -7.87 21.53 -2.05
N SER A 434 -9.03 22.15 -1.79
CA SER A 434 -9.23 23.08 -0.67
C SER A 434 -9.61 22.37 0.64
N GLY A 435 -9.81 21.05 0.59
CA GLY A 435 -10.22 20.20 1.69
C GLY A 435 -10.57 18.79 1.19
N PHE A 436 -10.93 17.89 2.10
CA PHE A 436 -11.40 16.53 1.80
C PHE A 436 -12.30 15.98 2.90
N SER A 437 -13.06 14.92 2.58
CA SER A 437 -13.77 14.11 3.57
C SER A 437 -13.07 12.77 3.79
N PHE A 438 -12.98 12.35 5.05
CA PHE A 438 -12.49 11.04 5.47
C PHE A 438 -13.56 10.38 6.35
N ILE A 439 -14.36 9.50 5.73
CA ILE A 439 -15.51 8.85 6.36
C ILE A 439 -15.02 7.53 6.98
N HIS A 440 -14.80 7.53 8.29
CA HIS A 440 -14.24 6.42 9.06
C HIS A 440 -15.13 6.02 10.26
N SER A 441 -14.86 4.85 10.83
CA SER A 441 -15.55 4.32 12.02
C SER A 441 -14.66 4.25 13.27
N ASP A 442 -13.56 5.01 13.32
CA ASP A 442 -12.64 5.10 14.47
C ASP A 442 -13.38 5.17 15.83
N PRO A 443 -13.19 4.17 16.72
CA PRO A 443 -13.94 4.06 17.96
C PRO A 443 -13.40 4.97 19.08
N ASP A 444 -12.21 5.52 18.93
CA ASP A 444 -11.51 6.31 19.93
C ASP A 444 -12.21 7.67 20.20
N THR A 445 -11.80 8.33 21.29
CA THR A 445 -12.34 9.62 21.78
C THR A 445 -11.19 10.53 22.21
N PRO A 446 -11.16 11.82 21.83
CA PRO A 446 -12.17 12.58 21.08
C PRO A 446 -12.36 12.09 19.64
N LYS A 447 -13.57 12.25 19.09
CA LYS A 447 -13.92 11.72 17.77
C LYS A 447 -13.25 12.52 16.66
N ILE A 448 -12.38 11.88 15.88
CA ILE A 448 -11.78 12.44 14.67
C ILE A 448 -12.90 13.05 13.77
N PRO A 449 -12.71 14.26 13.19
CA PRO A 449 -13.64 14.85 12.23
C PRO A 449 -13.63 14.10 10.89
N THR A 450 -14.79 14.04 10.22
CA THR A 450 -14.90 13.39 8.91
C THR A 450 -14.66 14.34 7.73
N SER A 451 -14.35 15.62 7.99
CA SER A 451 -14.08 16.65 6.99
C SER A 451 -12.92 17.50 7.47
N PHE A 452 -12.00 17.83 6.58
CA PHE A 452 -10.84 18.69 6.84
C PHE A 452 -10.66 19.70 5.71
N ASP A 453 -10.31 20.93 6.08
CA ASP A 453 -10.06 22.04 5.16
C ASP A 453 -8.56 22.40 5.12
N ALA A 454 -8.13 23.03 4.03
CA ALA A 454 -6.79 23.59 3.92
C ALA A 454 -6.63 24.79 4.89
N PRO A 455 -5.46 24.94 5.55
CA PRO A 455 -5.20 26.08 6.43
C PRO A 455 -5.24 27.40 5.66
N GLN A 456 -5.87 28.40 6.27
CA GLN A 456 -5.85 29.78 5.77
C GLN A 456 -4.63 30.53 6.32
N TYR A 457 -3.94 31.27 5.46
CA TYR A 457 -2.81 32.13 5.80
C TYR A 457 -3.09 33.56 5.33
N GLU A 458 -2.66 34.55 6.10
CA GLU A 458 -2.79 35.99 5.79
C GLU A 458 -1.74 36.49 4.77
#